data_AF-A0AAD7UTS1-F1
#
_entry.id   AF-A0AAD7UTS1-F1
#
_cell.length_a   1.000
_cell.length_b   1.000
_cell.length_c   1.000
_cell.angle_alpha   90.00
_cell.angle_beta   90.00
_cell.angle_gamma   90.00
#
_symmetry.space_group_name_H-M   'P 1'
#
loop_
_entity.id
_entity.type
_entity.pdbx_description
1 polymer ?
#
loop_
_entity_poly.entity_id
_entity_poly.type
_entity_poly.pdbx_seq_one_letter_code
_entity_poly.pdbx_strand_id
1 'polypeptide(L)'
;MTFKGLDALLKFLLTSDKPNYKPSFNKFVTKHEDDFIEWHTTPKTAEELERLWSNRFRKECKRLEKKGKMGTTNYRSNYWKRISQRITLRYKEDMALMRHEEQVLETQNVLVDALNKRLRERATKNYDKSDSSYTPSDEDSDTSRSSKFPYSWSISDCCISDMLNKFRNDCVKKYNHGEAMTRDELLTLNYTYLFSADGGRDCRTFIQLPEHVQGALADELDQDDEFVFLERSSKQLCNEVEELMLLYPTRAPDQLDDIFQAAKDKSKETGLVAHVLKTIVAQYAGRPDFTAMDEDVFSDTAFKPFFHSIVGSIPYCSRDGQFTQLDKSLQLRPDAMLSTTTNKNETLRCLVAEVKAPNRSFNGDFLKLAFEMKCALDAMIEHHVDHPYSLGIQVEGFTVRTYRMDLLYDHVYRMIHLRTFYLPRSAADFGVVKSAICSLMQIRKLLEELVKNVKGSKAPQTIADERKSWRRPTIFVPDQKY
;
A
#
# COMPACT_ATOMS: atom_id res chain seq x y z
N MET A 1 -21.06 3.68 37.29
CA MET A 1 -22.43 4.22 37.06
C MET A 1 -22.86 3.83 35.65
N THR A 2 -23.97 3.11 35.54
CA THR A 2 -24.40 2.38 34.34
C THR A 2 -25.09 3.27 33.31
N PHE A 3 -24.74 3.03 32.04
CA PHE A 3 -25.08 3.79 30.83
C PHE A 3 -26.50 3.52 30.31
N LYS A 4 -27.54 3.60 31.17
CA LYS A 4 -28.94 3.35 30.73
C LYS A 4 -29.63 4.57 30.09
N GLY A 5 -29.09 5.78 30.26
CA GLY A 5 -29.73 7.01 29.74
C GLY A 5 -29.47 7.31 28.27
N LEU A 6 -28.41 6.76 27.67
CA LEU A 6 -28.04 7.07 26.27
C LEU A 6 -28.87 6.28 25.25
N ASP A 7 -29.23 5.04 25.60
CA ASP A 7 -29.97 4.12 24.71
C ASP A 7 -31.46 4.49 24.59
N ALA A 8 -32.05 5.02 25.69
CA ALA A 8 -33.41 5.54 25.70
C ALA A 8 -33.56 6.83 24.86
N LEU A 9 -32.52 7.67 24.81
CA LEU A 9 -32.54 8.94 24.07
C LEU A 9 -32.33 8.73 22.56
N LEU A 10 -31.49 7.77 22.16
CA LEU A 10 -31.30 7.38 20.77
C LEU A 10 -32.54 6.69 20.20
N LYS A 11 -33.21 5.82 20.97
CA LYS A 11 -34.52 5.27 20.60
C LYS A 11 -35.58 6.36 20.45
N PHE A 12 -35.64 7.35 21.35
CA PHE A 12 -36.60 8.46 21.26
C PHE A 12 -36.40 9.36 20.03
N LEU A 13 -35.15 9.58 19.61
CA LEU A 13 -34.83 10.39 18.42
C LEU A 13 -35.04 9.64 17.09
N LEU A 14 -34.96 8.31 17.10
CA LEU A 14 -35.08 7.47 15.90
C LEU A 14 -36.48 6.86 15.71
N THR A 15 -37.32 6.80 16.74
CA THR A 15 -38.71 6.26 16.67
C THR A 15 -39.79 7.35 16.77
N SER A 16 -39.39 8.62 16.76
CA SER A 16 -40.34 9.75 16.76
C SER A 16 -41.06 9.84 15.41
N ASP A 17 -42.24 9.24 15.30
CA ASP A 17 -43.22 9.35 14.20
C ASP A 17 -43.84 10.76 14.05
N LYS A 18 -43.06 11.82 14.32
CA LYS A 18 -43.47 13.20 14.07
C LYS A 18 -42.77 13.70 12.79
N PRO A 19 -43.47 13.73 11.64
CA PRO A 19 -42.86 13.91 10.33
C PRO A 19 -42.31 15.31 10.01
N ASN A 20 -42.20 16.23 10.98
CA ASN A 20 -42.00 17.66 10.67
C ASN A 20 -40.89 18.38 11.46
N TYR A 21 -39.83 17.69 11.92
CA TYR A 21 -38.70 18.39 12.55
C TYR A 21 -37.30 17.98 12.05
N LYS A 22 -37.05 18.24 10.77
CA LYS A 22 -35.75 18.64 10.20
C LYS A 22 -36.06 19.85 9.28
N PRO A 23 -35.23 20.92 9.15
CA PRO A 23 -33.83 21.09 9.55
C PRO A 23 -33.48 22.49 10.15
N SER A 24 -32.46 22.58 11.03
CA SER A 24 -31.78 23.86 11.33
C SER A 24 -30.27 23.84 11.13
N PHE A 25 -29.66 22.65 10.99
CA PHE A 25 -28.23 22.51 10.81
C PHE A 25 -27.80 22.82 9.36
N ASN A 26 -28.48 22.25 8.36
CA ASN A 26 -28.15 22.53 6.96
C ASN A 26 -28.34 24.01 6.60
N LYS A 27 -29.43 24.64 7.07
CA LYS A 27 -29.65 26.10 6.90
C LYS A 27 -28.58 26.95 7.60
N PHE A 28 -27.99 26.44 8.67
CA PHE A 28 -26.90 27.12 9.38
C PHE A 28 -25.58 26.99 8.62
N VAL A 29 -25.27 25.79 8.12
CA VAL A 29 -24.06 25.54 7.31
C VAL A 29 -24.11 26.36 6.03
N THR A 30 -25.22 26.33 5.27
CA THR A 30 -25.37 27.12 4.04
C THR A 30 -25.33 28.64 4.29
N LYS A 31 -25.76 29.12 5.46
CA LYS A 31 -25.69 30.55 5.81
C LYS A 31 -24.25 31.02 6.13
N HIS A 32 -23.36 30.10 6.44
CA HIS A 32 -22.01 30.36 6.93
C HIS A 32 -20.96 29.60 6.13
N GLU A 33 -21.29 29.22 4.91
CA GLU A 33 -20.47 28.40 4.02
C GLU A 33 -19.17 29.14 3.66
N ASP A 34 -19.26 30.42 3.34
CA ASP A 34 -18.10 31.28 3.06
C ASP A 34 -17.18 31.42 4.29
N ASP A 35 -17.76 31.59 5.49
CA ASP A 35 -16.97 31.59 6.74
C ASP A 35 -16.22 30.25 6.92
N PHE A 36 -16.86 29.13 6.59
CA PHE A 36 -16.28 27.79 6.72
C PHE A 36 -15.14 27.55 5.72
N ILE A 37 -15.32 28.02 4.48
CA ILE A 37 -14.32 27.95 3.41
C ILE A 37 -13.12 28.83 3.76
N GLU A 38 -13.33 30.07 4.19
CA GLU A 38 -12.27 30.98 4.65
C GLU A 38 -11.52 30.40 5.87
N TRP A 39 -12.22 29.67 6.74
CA TRP A 39 -11.61 29.07 7.92
C TRP A 39 -10.66 27.92 7.64
N HIS A 40 -10.94 27.12 6.60
CA HIS A 40 -10.14 25.95 6.24
C HIS A 40 -9.04 26.26 5.23
N THR A 41 -9.06 27.46 4.64
CA THR A 41 -8.08 27.91 3.63
C THR A 41 -6.95 28.77 4.19
N THR A 42 -7.07 29.25 5.44
CA THR A 42 -5.99 29.98 6.13
C THR A 42 -5.43 29.16 7.30
N PRO A 43 -4.10 28.94 7.38
CA PRO A 43 -3.47 28.28 8.52
C PRO A 43 -3.76 29.09 9.79
N LYS A 44 -4.33 28.44 10.81
CA LYS A 44 -4.57 29.05 12.12
C LYS A 44 -3.92 28.20 13.20
N THR A 45 -3.40 28.87 14.21
CA THR A 45 -2.90 28.23 15.43
C THR A 45 -4.06 27.64 16.25
N ALA A 46 -3.73 26.71 17.14
CA ALA A 46 -4.73 26.07 18.01
C ALA A 46 -5.45 27.10 18.91
N GLU A 47 -4.73 28.09 19.45
CA GLU A 47 -5.32 29.15 20.28
C GLU A 47 -6.29 30.04 19.48
N GLU A 48 -6.01 30.28 18.20
CA GLU A 48 -6.88 31.08 17.33
C GLU A 48 -8.20 30.37 17.04
N LEU A 49 -8.15 29.06 16.78
CA LEU A 49 -9.35 28.25 16.60
C LEU A 49 -10.17 28.22 17.90
N GLU A 50 -9.55 27.97 19.05
CA GLU A 50 -10.26 27.95 20.34
C GLU A 50 -10.94 29.29 20.66
N ARG A 51 -10.24 30.41 20.39
CA ARG A 51 -10.78 31.76 20.57
C ARG A 51 -11.98 32.04 19.67
N LEU A 52 -11.91 31.64 18.40
CA LEU A 52 -12.98 31.83 17.41
C LEU A 52 -14.24 31.05 17.79
N TRP A 53 -14.08 29.77 18.16
CA TRP A 53 -15.16 28.90 18.59
C TRP A 53 -15.82 29.42 19.87
N SER A 54 -15.02 29.84 20.85
CA SER A 54 -15.50 30.41 22.11
C SER A 54 -16.31 31.70 21.91
N ASN A 55 -15.85 32.60 21.05
CA ASN A 55 -16.56 33.85 20.76
C ASN A 55 -17.90 33.62 20.04
N ARG A 56 -17.93 32.66 19.10
CA ARG A 56 -19.14 32.33 18.35
C ARG A 56 -20.18 31.62 19.23
N PHE A 57 -19.73 30.75 20.13
CA PHE A 57 -20.58 30.14 21.15
C PHE A 57 -21.23 31.19 22.06
N ARG A 58 -20.46 32.17 22.58
CA ARG A 58 -21.02 33.27 23.38
C ARG A 58 -22.08 34.07 22.63
N LYS A 59 -21.86 34.36 21.34
CA LYS A 59 -22.84 35.08 20.49
C LYS A 59 -24.13 34.27 20.33
N GLU A 60 -24.03 32.96 20.11
CA GLU A 60 -25.18 32.09 19.93
C GLU A 60 -25.96 31.87 21.24
N CYS A 61 -25.28 31.73 22.38
CA CYS A 61 -25.91 31.73 23.70
C CYS A 61 -26.72 33.00 23.93
N LYS A 62 -26.16 34.19 23.68
CA LYS A 62 -26.87 35.48 23.78
C LYS A 62 -28.08 35.56 22.84
N ARG A 63 -27.97 35.00 21.63
CA ARG A 63 -29.08 34.95 20.65
C ARG A 63 -30.22 34.06 21.14
N LEU A 64 -29.91 32.90 21.72
CA LEU A 64 -30.90 31.96 22.25
C LEU A 64 -31.55 32.45 23.54
N GLU A 65 -30.78 33.15 24.37
CA GLU A 65 -31.23 33.86 25.57
C GLU A 65 -32.28 34.93 25.22
N LYS A 66 -31.98 35.80 24.22
CA LYS A 66 -32.94 36.79 23.70
C LYS A 66 -34.24 36.17 23.14
N LYS A 67 -34.23 34.89 22.78
CA LYS A 67 -35.41 34.17 22.25
C LYS A 67 -36.19 33.40 23.32
N GLY A 68 -35.86 33.55 24.61
CA GLY A 68 -36.52 32.84 25.70
C GLY A 68 -36.31 31.33 25.70
N LYS A 69 -35.30 30.82 24.96
CA LYS A 69 -35.03 29.36 24.81
C LYS A 69 -33.94 28.86 25.76
N MET A 70 -33.81 29.49 26.93
CA MET A 70 -32.69 29.29 27.87
C MET A 70 -32.60 27.86 28.44
N GLY A 71 -33.73 27.14 28.53
CA GLY A 71 -33.77 25.74 28.98
C GLY A 71 -33.00 24.76 28.08
N THR A 72 -32.83 25.09 26.79
CA THR A 72 -32.07 24.26 25.83
C THR A 72 -30.57 24.57 25.80
N THR A 73 -30.16 25.67 26.43
CA THR A 73 -28.79 26.19 26.38
C THR A 73 -27.88 25.46 27.38
N ASN A 74 -28.39 25.10 28.57
CA ASN A 74 -27.64 24.29 29.54
C ASN A 74 -27.34 22.87 29.05
N TYR A 75 -28.28 22.23 28.34
CA TYR A 75 -28.07 20.91 27.77
C TYR A 75 -27.02 20.93 26.64
N ARG A 76 -27.09 21.94 25.76
CA ARG A 76 -26.10 22.14 24.69
C ARG A 76 -24.72 22.54 25.24
N SER A 77 -24.66 23.33 26.30
CA SER A 77 -23.41 23.69 26.99
C SER A 77 -22.71 22.46 27.58
N ASN A 78 -23.45 21.58 28.26
CA ASN A 78 -22.90 20.34 28.81
C ASN A 78 -22.46 19.36 27.70
N TYR A 79 -23.22 19.29 26.60
CA TYR A 79 -22.87 18.45 25.46
C TYR A 79 -21.57 18.91 24.78
N TRP A 80 -21.44 20.22 24.52
CA TRP A 80 -20.22 20.80 23.95
C TRP A 80 -19.02 20.69 24.88
N LYS A 81 -19.20 20.84 26.19
CA LYS A 81 -18.14 20.61 27.18
C LYS A 81 -17.60 19.18 27.10
N ARG A 82 -18.47 18.18 26.90
CA ARG A 82 -18.06 16.78 26.72
C ARG A 82 -17.34 16.52 25.39
N ILE A 83 -17.80 17.14 24.30
CA ILE A 83 -17.12 17.03 22.99
C ILE A 83 -15.74 17.69 23.04
N SER A 84 -15.64 18.91 23.58
CA SER A 84 -14.38 19.63 23.76
C SER A 84 -13.40 18.85 24.65
N GLN A 85 -13.87 18.26 25.75
CA GLN A 85 -13.05 17.38 26.59
C GLN A 85 -12.53 16.14 25.84
N ARG A 86 -13.37 15.52 24.99
CA ARG A 86 -12.95 14.37 24.18
C ARG A 86 -11.94 14.75 23.10
N ILE A 87 -12.14 15.87 22.41
CA ILE A 87 -11.19 16.39 21.41
C ILE A 87 -9.85 16.72 22.08
N THR A 88 -9.88 17.37 23.24
CA THR A 88 -8.69 17.71 24.02
C THR A 88 -7.94 16.45 24.49
N LEU A 89 -8.67 15.43 24.93
CA LEU A 89 -8.06 14.16 25.35
C LEU A 89 -7.39 13.46 24.17
N ARG A 90 -8.09 13.33 23.04
CA ARG A 90 -7.55 12.70 21.83
C ARG A 90 -6.32 13.44 21.29
N TYR A 91 -6.37 14.77 21.27
CA TYR A 91 -5.21 15.59 20.89
C TYR A 91 -4.02 15.39 21.83
N LYS A 92 -4.25 15.25 23.14
CA LYS A 92 -3.17 14.94 24.10
C LYS A 92 -2.58 13.54 23.89
N GLU A 93 -3.42 12.56 23.55
CA GLU A 93 -2.98 11.19 23.20
C GLU A 93 -2.14 11.20 21.92
N ASP A 94 -2.59 11.89 20.87
CA ASP A 94 -1.87 12.01 19.60
C ASP A 94 -0.53 12.76 19.78
N MET A 95 -0.50 13.83 20.57
CA MET A 95 0.74 14.55 20.90
C MET A 95 1.69 13.72 21.77
N ALA A 96 1.18 12.88 22.66
CA ALA A 96 2.01 11.97 23.44
C ALA A 96 2.61 10.86 22.56
N LEU A 97 1.83 10.34 21.61
CA LEU A 97 2.30 9.36 20.62
C LEU A 97 3.39 9.96 19.73
N MET A 98 3.19 11.15 19.18
CA MET A 98 4.20 11.83 18.35
C MET A 98 5.52 12.07 19.11
N ARG A 99 5.46 12.52 20.37
CA ARG A 99 6.67 12.69 21.20
C ARG A 99 7.37 11.35 21.48
N HIS A 100 6.60 10.28 21.69
CA HIS A 100 7.16 8.95 21.89
C HIS A 100 7.86 8.45 20.61
N GLU A 101 7.25 8.64 19.44
CA GLU A 101 7.85 8.31 18.14
C GLU A 101 9.14 9.11 17.88
N GLU A 102 9.17 10.41 18.22
CA GLU A 102 10.36 11.26 18.14
C GLU A 102 11.48 10.75 19.05
N GLN A 103 11.16 10.40 20.31
CA GLN A 103 12.14 9.83 21.25
C GLN A 103 12.66 8.44 20.82
N VAL A 104 11.80 7.60 20.24
CA VAL A 104 12.20 6.31 19.68
C VAL A 104 13.16 6.51 18.52
N LEU A 105 12.87 7.46 17.62
CA LEU A 105 13.73 7.79 16.49
C LEU A 105 15.09 8.35 16.94
N GLU A 106 15.11 9.24 17.92
CA GLU A 106 16.35 9.78 18.51
C GLU A 106 17.18 8.66 19.15
N THR A 107 16.55 7.76 19.91
CA THR A 107 17.21 6.61 20.53
C THR A 107 17.77 5.64 19.48
N GLN A 108 17.02 5.38 18.40
CA GLN A 108 17.46 4.55 17.29
C GLN A 108 18.70 5.16 16.60
N ASN A 109 18.69 6.46 16.34
CA ASN A 109 19.82 7.15 15.72
C ASN A 109 21.09 7.05 16.58
N VAL A 110 20.98 7.26 17.90
CA VAL A 110 22.11 7.10 18.85
C VAL A 110 22.65 5.67 18.85
N LEU A 111 21.78 4.66 18.79
CA LEU A 111 22.19 3.26 18.75
C LEU A 111 22.89 2.91 17.43
N VAL A 112 22.36 3.37 16.30
CA VAL A 112 22.96 3.18 14.96
C VAL A 112 24.34 3.83 14.89
N ASP A 113 24.49 5.05 15.38
CA ASP A 113 25.79 5.75 15.42
C ASP A 113 26.80 5.02 16.30
N ALA A 114 26.39 4.53 17.47
CA ALA A 114 27.25 3.75 18.36
C ALA A 114 27.69 2.42 17.72
N LEU A 115 26.80 1.74 16.99
CA LEU A 115 27.09 0.50 16.28
C LEU A 115 28.06 0.74 15.12
N ASN A 116 27.79 1.76 14.29
CA ASN A 116 28.65 2.16 13.18
C ASN A 116 30.05 2.54 13.65
N LYS A 117 30.16 3.26 14.78
CA LYS A 117 31.45 3.59 15.40
C LYS A 117 32.22 2.32 15.80
N ARG A 118 31.57 1.35 16.45
CA ARG A 118 32.20 0.08 16.83
C ARG A 118 32.63 -0.77 15.62
N LEU A 119 31.85 -0.74 14.55
CA LEU A 119 32.19 -1.43 13.30
C LEU A 119 33.44 -0.81 12.65
N ARG A 120 33.52 0.53 12.58
CA ARG A 120 34.72 1.23 12.09
C ARG A 120 35.97 0.95 12.93
N GLU A 121 35.83 0.92 14.26
CA GLU A 121 36.93 0.57 15.18
C GLU A 121 37.40 -0.89 15.03
N ARG A 122 36.52 -1.82 14.64
CA ARG A 122 36.89 -3.21 14.34
C ARG A 122 37.53 -3.36 12.96
N ALA A 123 37.01 -2.66 11.95
CA ALA A 123 37.56 -2.69 10.59
C ALA A 123 38.99 -2.15 10.56
N THR A 124 39.25 -1.03 11.24
CA THR A 124 40.60 -0.46 11.37
C THR A 124 41.57 -1.36 12.12
N LYS A 125 41.13 -2.10 13.14
CA LYS A 125 41.98 -3.09 13.85
C LYS A 125 42.33 -4.33 13.03
N ASN A 126 41.52 -4.67 12.03
CA ASN A 126 41.77 -5.84 11.18
C ASN A 126 42.60 -5.50 9.94
N TYR A 127 42.63 -4.24 9.52
CA TYR A 127 43.36 -3.80 8.32
C TYR A 127 44.89 -3.81 8.51
N ASP A 128 45.39 -3.70 9.74
CA ASP A 128 46.83 -3.77 10.05
C ASP A 128 47.42 -5.20 10.01
N LYS A 129 46.65 -6.22 9.61
CA LYS A 129 47.08 -7.64 9.70
C LYS A 129 46.92 -8.49 8.43
N SER A 130 46.52 -7.93 7.30
CA SER A 130 46.41 -8.72 6.07
C SER A 130 47.20 -8.09 4.92
N ASP A 131 48.44 -8.54 4.78
CA ASP A 131 49.10 -8.65 3.48
C ASP A 131 48.31 -9.67 2.65
N SER A 132 47.59 -9.23 1.62
CA SER A 132 46.98 -10.15 0.65
C SER A 132 46.61 -9.41 -0.63
N SER A 133 47.47 -9.54 -1.63
CA SER A 133 47.24 -9.19 -3.02
C SER A 133 46.06 -9.98 -3.60
N TYR A 134 44.91 -9.33 -3.75
CA TYR A 134 43.87 -9.76 -4.68
C TYR A 134 43.43 -8.55 -5.50
N THR A 135 43.83 -8.54 -6.78
CA THR A 135 43.37 -7.60 -7.80
C THR A 135 42.22 -8.27 -8.57
N PRO A 136 40.97 -7.78 -8.45
CA PRO A 136 39.90 -8.18 -9.36
C PRO A 136 40.27 -7.75 -10.78
N SER A 137 40.05 -8.62 -11.77
CA SER A 137 40.29 -8.33 -13.18
C SER A 137 39.31 -7.28 -13.70
N ASP A 138 39.84 -6.13 -14.12
CA ASP A 138 39.17 -4.92 -14.63
C ASP A 138 38.48 -5.07 -16.02
N GLU A 139 38.01 -6.26 -16.39
CA GLU A 139 37.50 -6.52 -17.76
C GLU A 139 36.13 -5.88 -18.09
N ASP A 140 35.46 -5.20 -17.16
CA ASP A 140 34.17 -4.52 -17.41
C ASP A 140 34.25 -2.97 -17.43
N SER A 141 35.45 -2.38 -17.56
CA SER A 141 35.64 -0.92 -17.52
C SER A 141 35.54 -0.19 -18.86
N ASP A 142 34.95 -0.82 -19.89
CA ASP A 142 34.79 -0.20 -21.22
C ASP A 142 33.63 0.80 -21.28
N THR A 143 33.83 1.94 -20.60
CA THR A 143 32.91 3.07 -20.48
C THR A 143 32.90 4.01 -21.71
N SER A 144 33.51 3.58 -22.83
CA SER A 144 33.73 4.44 -24.01
C SER A 144 32.74 4.25 -25.16
N ARG A 145 31.75 3.33 -25.04
CA ARG A 145 30.66 3.19 -26.03
C ARG A 145 29.63 4.32 -25.90
N SER A 146 29.98 5.45 -26.51
CA SER A 146 29.13 6.59 -26.85
C SER A 146 27.74 6.16 -27.36
N SER A 147 26.74 6.28 -26.48
CA SER A 147 25.36 6.73 -26.69
C SER A 147 24.73 6.48 -28.07
N LYS A 148 24.02 5.35 -28.20
CA LYS A 148 22.70 5.23 -28.85
C LYS A 148 22.26 3.76 -28.82
N PHE A 149 22.21 3.18 -27.62
CA PHE A 149 21.32 2.04 -27.46
C PHE A 149 19.90 2.61 -27.53
N PRO A 150 19.03 2.17 -28.46
CA PRO A 150 17.70 2.76 -28.63
C PRO A 150 16.82 2.64 -27.38
N TYR A 151 17.27 1.87 -26.38
CA TYR A 151 16.51 1.43 -25.22
C TYR A 151 17.11 1.87 -23.89
N SER A 152 18.03 2.86 -23.93
CA SER A 152 18.43 3.58 -22.72
C SER A 152 17.28 4.47 -22.24
N TRP A 153 16.89 4.36 -20.98
CA TRP A 153 15.88 5.24 -20.40
C TRP A 153 16.47 6.65 -20.26
N SER A 154 15.92 7.59 -21.02
CA SER A 154 16.35 8.99 -20.98
C SER A 154 15.13 9.89 -20.82
N ILE A 155 15.24 10.87 -19.92
CA ILE A 155 14.22 11.88 -19.66
C ILE A 155 14.90 13.24 -19.82
N SER A 156 14.42 14.04 -20.78
CA SER A 156 15.08 15.28 -21.19
C SER A 156 16.54 15.04 -21.62
N ASP A 157 17.51 15.68 -20.96
CA ASP A 157 18.95 15.53 -21.19
C ASP A 157 19.62 14.51 -20.25
N CYS A 158 18.86 13.86 -19.38
CA CYS A 158 19.37 12.93 -18.37
C CYS A 158 19.16 11.48 -18.80
N CYS A 159 20.23 10.69 -18.84
CA CYS A 159 20.16 9.24 -19.06
C CYS A 159 19.95 8.53 -17.71
N ILE A 160 18.69 8.19 -17.42
CA ILE A 160 18.29 7.51 -16.18
C ILE A 160 18.99 6.15 -16.06
N SER A 161 19.12 5.40 -17.17
CA SER A 161 19.82 4.11 -17.19
C SER A 161 21.27 4.23 -16.69
N ASP A 162 22.01 5.24 -17.14
CA ASP A 162 23.41 5.46 -16.73
C ASP A 162 23.50 5.79 -15.24
N MET A 163 22.57 6.60 -14.73
CA MET A 163 22.51 6.97 -13.32
C MET A 163 22.19 5.76 -12.42
N LEU A 164 21.25 4.92 -12.82
CA LEU A 164 20.90 3.68 -12.13
C LEU A 164 22.07 2.69 -12.15
N ASN A 165 22.75 2.53 -13.28
CA ASN A 165 23.93 1.68 -13.40
C ASN A 165 25.09 2.17 -12.53
N LYS A 166 25.31 3.49 -12.46
CA LYS A 166 26.29 4.07 -11.53
C LYS A 166 25.94 3.74 -10.09
N PHE A 167 24.69 3.96 -9.68
CA PHE A 167 24.23 3.63 -8.32
C PHE A 167 24.42 2.14 -8.00
N ARG A 168 24.04 1.24 -8.93
CA ARG A 168 24.30 -0.19 -8.80
C ARG A 168 25.78 -0.50 -8.60
N ASN A 169 26.67 0.11 -9.38
CA ASN A 169 28.12 -0.14 -9.27
C ASN A 169 28.65 0.28 -7.89
N ASP A 170 28.12 1.36 -7.33
CA ASP A 170 28.44 1.78 -5.96
C ASP A 170 27.91 0.76 -4.93
N CYS A 171 26.70 0.23 -5.11
CA CYS A 171 26.15 -0.86 -4.29
C CYS A 171 26.98 -2.16 -4.38
N VAL A 172 27.47 -2.53 -5.56
CA VAL A 172 28.34 -3.70 -5.76
C VAL A 172 29.66 -3.53 -5.02
N LYS A 173 30.28 -2.34 -5.11
CA LYS A 173 31.48 -2.03 -4.32
C LYS A 173 31.17 -2.17 -2.84
N LYS A 174 30.10 -1.55 -2.36
CA LYS A 174 29.66 -1.63 -0.96
C LYS A 174 29.50 -3.08 -0.47
N TYR A 175 28.82 -3.91 -1.26
CA TYR A 175 28.66 -5.34 -1.00
C TYR A 175 30.00 -6.07 -0.89
N ASN A 176 30.91 -5.85 -1.84
CA ASN A 176 32.23 -6.49 -1.87
C ASN A 176 33.13 -6.08 -0.69
N HIS A 177 32.93 -4.88 -0.13
CA HIS A 177 33.62 -4.44 1.08
C HIS A 177 32.97 -4.98 2.38
N GLY A 178 31.86 -5.73 2.28
CA GLY A 178 31.12 -6.25 3.43
C GLY A 178 30.42 -5.14 4.23
N GLU A 179 30.12 -4.02 3.59
CA GLU A 179 29.39 -2.91 4.22
C GLU A 179 27.89 -3.22 4.32
N ALA A 180 27.24 -2.71 5.37
CA ALA A 180 25.81 -2.90 5.58
C ALA A 180 25.00 -2.20 4.47
N MET A 181 24.16 -2.98 3.78
CA MET A 181 23.31 -2.48 2.70
C MET A 181 21.87 -2.31 3.15
N THR A 182 21.22 -1.28 2.63
CA THR A 182 19.77 -1.11 2.73
C THR A 182 19.07 -2.09 1.80
N ARG A 183 17.78 -2.30 2.06
CA ARG A 183 16.90 -3.13 1.24
C ARG A 183 16.91 -2.72 -0.24
N ASP A 184 16.87 -1.43 -0.53
CA ASP A 184 16.80 -0.92 -1.89
C ASP A 184 18.15 -1.05 -2.61
N GLU A 185 19.27 -0.85 -1.89
CA GLU A 185 20.62 -1.13 -2.42
C GLU A 185 20.79 -2.62 -2.79
N LEU A 186 20.25 -3.55 -1.98
CA LEU A 186 20.31 -4.99 -2.25
C LEU A 186 19.53 -5.40 -3.50
N LEU A 187 18.40 -4.75 -3.79
CA LEU A 187 17.67 -4.97 -5.04
C LEU A 187 18.54 -4.65 -6.27
N THR A 188 19.35 -3.58 -6.19
CA THR A 188 20.17 -3.14 -7.33
C THR A 188 21.24 -4.15 -7.73
N LEU A 189 21.68 -5.02 -6.81
CA LEU A 189 22.59 -6.12 -7.14
C LEU A 189 22.01 -7.03 -8.25
N ASN A 190 20.67 -7.12 -8.30
CA ASN A 190 19.89 -7.86 -9.28
C ASN A 190 19.34 -7.01 -10.43
N TYR A 191 19.84 -5.77 -10.59
CA TYR A 191 19.35 -4.80 -11.57
C TYR A 191 17.87 -4.43 -11.37
N THR A 192 17.34 -4.66 -10.17
CA THR A 192 15.97 -4.29 -9.80
C THR A 192 16.01 -2.94 -9.08
N TYR A 193 15.18 -2.01 -9.55
CA TYR A 193 15.10 -0.67 -8.99
C TYR A 193 13.66 -0.41 -8.56
N LEU A 194 13.49 -0.06 -7.29
CA LEU A 194 12.18 0.29 -6.73
C LEU A 194 11.82 1.72 -7.12
N PHE A 195 10.62 1.91 -7.64
CA PHE A 195 9.99 3.19 -7.93
C PHE A 195 8.67 3.28 -7.16
N SER A 196 8.28 4.47 -6.72
CA SER A 196 7.00 4.70 -6.03
C SER A 196 6.18 5.74 -6.76
N ALA A 197 5.01 5.34 -7.25
CA ALA A 197 4.05 6.25 -7.88
C ALA A 197 3.49 7.26 -6.86
N ASP A 198 3.30 6.84 -5.61
CA ASP A 198 2.76 7.67 -4.52
C ASP A 198 3.78 8.63 -3.86
N GLY A 199 4.98 8.81 -4.44
CA GLY A 199 6.00 9.73 -3.94
C GLY A 199 6.68 9.30 -2.63
N GLY A 200 6.56 8.02 -2.27
CA GLY A 200 7.30 7.40 -1.18
C GLY A 200 8.80 7.29 -1.46
N ARG A 201 9.57 6.79 -0.46
CA ARG A 201 11.00 6.52 -0.66
C ARG A 201 11.19 5.48 -1.75
N ASP A 202 12.00 5.83 -2.73
CA ASP A 202 12.38 4.95 -3.81
C ASP A 202 13.78 5.27 -4.33
N CYS A 203 14.19 4.65 -5.45
CA CYS A 203 15.52 4.83 -6.00
C CYS A 203 15.88 6.30 -6.30
N ARG A 204 14.89 7.20 -6.50
CA ARG A 204 15.12 8.64 -6.76
C ARG A 204 15.87 9.32 -5.63
N THR A 205 15.69 8.84 -4.40
CA THR A 205 16.41 9.36 -3.22
C THR A 205 17.92 9.12 -3.30
N PHE A 206 18.36 8.14 -4.09
CA PHE A 206 19.76 7.77 -4.24
C PHE A 206 20.43 8.38 -5.48
N ILE A 207 19.66 8.68 -6.54
CA ILE A 207 20.21 9.15 -7.82
C ILE A 207 20.23 10.68 -8.01
N GLN A 208 19.82 11.49 -7.03
CA GLN A 208 19.85 12.98 -7.07
C GLN A 208 19.44 13.58 -8.44
N LEU A 209 18.20 13.31 -8.87
CA LEU A 209 17.69 13.80 -10.14
C LEU A 209 17.38 15.31 -10.09
N PRO A 210 17.57 16.06 -11.19
CA PRO A 210 17.03 17.42 -11.32
C PRO A 210 15.50 17.43 -11.13
N GLU A 211 14.95 18.48 -10.52
CA GLU A 211 13.51 18.58 -10.19
C GLU A 211 12.59 18.37 -11.40
N HIS A 212 12.92 18.94 -12.56
CA HIS A 212 12.14 18.75 -13.78
C HIS A 212 12.14 17.29 -14.28
N VAL A 213 13.24 16.56 -14.07
CA VAL A 213 13.34 15.13 -14.40
C VAL A 213 12.54 14.30 -13.40
N GLN A 214 12.53 14.67 -12.12
CA GLN A 214 11.70 14.01 -11.12
C GLN A 214 10.21 14.13 -11.45
N GLY A 215 9.76 15.31 -11.88
CA GLY A 215 8.38 15.53 -12.32
C GLY A 215 8.01 14.69 -13.53
N ALA A 216 8.83 14.73 -14.60
CA ALA A 216 8.58 13.94 -15.80
C ALA A 216 8.63 12.42 -15.55
N LEU A 217 9.53 11.96 -14.66
CA LEU A 217 9.59 10.56 -14.23
C LEU A 217 8.34 10.17 -13.43
N ALA A 218 7.85 11.03 -12.54
CA ALA A 218 6.61 10.79 -11.81
C ALA A 218 5.42 10.72 -12.77
N ASP A 219 5.32 11.62 -13.74
CA ASP A 219 4.27 11.61 -14.77
C ASP A 219 4.30 10.34 -15.64
N GLU A 220 5.50 9.81 -15.96
CA GLU A 220 5.65 8.53 -16.66
C GLU A 220 5.17 7.35 -15.80
N LEU A 221 5.55 7.32 -14.52
CA LEU A 221 5.17 6.25 -13.59
C LEU A 221 3.68 6.30 -13.22
N ASP A 222 3.07 7.48 -13.16
CA ASP A 222 1.64 7.65 -12.89
C ASP A 222 0.77 7.18 -14.07
N GLN A 223 1.26 7.29 -15.30
CA GLN A 223 0.57 6.71 -16.47
C GLN A 223 0.45 5.18 -16.37
N ASP A 224 1.39 4.53 -15.68
CA ASP A 224 1.44 3.08 -15.47
C ASP A 224 0.53 2.58 -14.32
N ASP A 225 -0.09 3.49 -13.55
CA ASP A 225 -0.86 3.15 -12.34
C ASP A 225 -2.23 2.55 -12.66
N GLU A 226 -2.96 3.03 -13.68
CA GLU A 226 -4.27 2.48 -14.06
C GLU A 226 -5.31 2.32 -12.92
N PHE A 227 -5.31 3.21 -11.94
CA PHE A 227 -6.15 3.09 -10.75
C PHE A 227 -7.65 2.91 -11.06
N VAL A 228 -8.30 2.02 -10.32
CA VAL A 228 -9.72 1.69 -10.48
C VAL A 228 -10.54 2.33 -9.36
N PHE A 229 -11.41 3.27 -9.74
CA PHE A 229 -12.40 3.83 -8.83
C PHE A 229 -13.67 2.99 -8.83
N LEU A 230 -14.20 2.70 -7.64
CA LEU A 230 -15.50 2.06 -7.50
C LEU A 230 -16.65 2.92 -8.02
N GLU A 231 -17.65 2.27 -8.59
CA GLU A 231 -18.94 2.86 -8.95
C GLU A 231 -19.66 3.44 -7.72
N ARG A 232 -20.58 4.37 -7.95
CA ARG A 232 -21.34 5.03 -6.87
C ARG A 232 -22.10 4.01 -6.01
N SER A 233 -22.72 3.01 -6.61
CA SER A 233 -23.44 1.93 -5.92
C SER A 233 -22.50 1.10 -5.05
N SER A 234 -21.35 0.68 -5.57
CA SER A 234 -20.31 -0.04 -4.84
C SER A 234 -19.80 0.75 -3.62
N LYS A 235 -19.58 2.06 -3.80
CA LYS A 235 -19.16 2.96 -2.69
C LYS A 235 -20.23 3.08 -1.61
N GLN A 236 -21.50 3.24 -2.01
CA GLN A 236 -22.62 3.30 -1.06
C GLN A 236 -22.73 2.00 -0.27
N LEU A 237 -22.63 0.85 -0.94
CA LEU A 237 -22.66 -0.45 -0.29
C LEU A 237 -21.52 -0.62 0.73
N CYS A 238 -20.29 -0.20 0.39
CA CYS A 238 -19.18 -0.24 1.34
C CYS A 238 -19.46 0.60 2.60
N ASN A 239 -20.01 1.81 2.43
CA ASN A 239 -20.32 2.70 3.54
C ASN A 239 -21.46 2.15 4.43
N GLU A 240 -22.49 1.54 3.84
CA GLU A 240 -23.60 0.90 4.57
C GLU A 240 -23.11 -0.29 5.40
N VAL A 241 -22.24 -1.13 4.82
CA VAL A 241 -21.62 -2.26 5.54
C VAL A 241 -20.71 -1.76 6.65
N GLU A 242 -19.90 -0.72 6.41
CA GLU A 242 -19.05 -0.09 7.42
C GLU A 242 -19.87 0.39 8.62
N GLU A 243 -20.97 1.12 8.39
CA GLU A 243 -21.85 1.61 9.45
C GLU A 243 -22.45 0.46 10.27
N LEU A 244 -22.92 -0.61 9.61
CA LEU A 244 -23.48 -1.78 10.28
C LEU A 244 -22.44 -2.57 11.07
N MET A 245 -21.22 -2.74 10.53
CA MET A 245 -20.13 -3.41 11.22
C MET A 245 -19.65 -2.62 12.44
N LEU A 246 -19.69 -1.29 12.38
CA LEU A 246 -19.35 -0.41 13.50
C LEU A 246 -20.40 -0.50 14.62
N LEU A 247 -21.69 -0.55 14.27
CA LEU A 247 -22.79 -0.52 15.25
C LEU A 247 -23.14 -1.92 15.80
N TYR A 248 -23.17 -2.94 14.93
CA TYR A 248 -23.74 -4.27 15.23
C TYR A 248 -22.93 -5.44 14.62
N PRO A 249 -21.63 -5.57 14.92
CA PRO A 249 -20.75 -6.51 14.21
C PRO A 249 -21.22 -7.98 14.27
N THR A 250 -21.86 -8.41 15.36
CA THR A 250 -22.32 -9.79 15.52
C THR A 250 -23.68 -10.06 14.85
N ARG A 251 -24.43 -9.03 14.46
CA ARG A 251 -25.73 -9.14 13.78
C ARG A 251 -25.67 -8.69 12.32
N ALA A 252 -24.56 -8.07 11.93
CA ALA A 252 -24.35 -7.59 10.58
C ALA A 252 -24.55 -8.68 9.51
N PRO A 253 -24.09 -9.94 9.67
CA PRO A 253 -24.32 -10.97 8.66
C PRO A 253 -25.81 -11.16 8.31
N ASP A 254 -26.67 -11.28 9.32
CA ASP A 254 -28.11 -11.50 9.14
C ASP A 254 -28.82 -10.28 8.53
N GLN A 255 -28.37 -9.07 8.90
CA GLN A 255 -28.97 -7.81 8.42
C GLN A 255 -28.54 -7.44 7.00
N LEU A 256 -27.40 -7.96 6.54
CA LEU A 256 -26.82 -7.59 5.25
C LEU A 256 -27.26 -8.49 4.11
N ASP A 257 -27.90 -9.62 4.36
CA ASP A 257 -28.31 -10.55 3.30
C ASP A 257 -29.26 -9.92 2.29
N ASP A 258 -30.27 -9.18 2.75
CA ASP A 258 -31.20 -8.44 1.87
C ASP A 258 -30.46 -7.35 1.07
N ILE A 259 -29.51 -6.65 1.70
CA ILE A 259 -28.71 -5.60 1.07
C ILE A 259 -27.81 -6.20 -0.02
N PHE A 260 -27.13 -7.32 0.26
CA PHE A 260 -26.29 -8.01 -0.71
C PHE A 260 -27.10 -8.60 -1.86
N GLN A 261 -28.28 -9.16 -1.59
CA GLN A 261 -29.15 -9.68 -2.63
C GLN A 261 -29.64 -8.56 -3.55
N ALA A 262 -30.05 -7.41 -2.99
CA ALA A 262 -30.43 -6.23 -3.76
C ALA A 262 -29.27 -5.60 -4.54
N ALA A 263 -28.03 -5.76 -4.07
CA ALA A 263 -26.83 -5.25 -4.72
C ALA A 263 -26.35 -6.12 -5.90
N LYS A 264 -26.59 -7.43 -5.84
CA LYS A 264 -26.13 -8.42 -6.84
C LYS A 264 -26.61 -8.11 -8.25
N ASP A 265 -27.81 -7.56 -8.38
CA ASP A 265 -28.47 -7.34 -9.67
C ASP A 265 -28.22 -5.94 -10.26
N LYS A 266 -27.46 -5.06 -9.57
CA LYS A 266 -27.23 -3.67 -10.01
C LYS A 266 -26.19 -3.54 -11.12
N SER A 267 -25.01 -4.11 -10.93
CA SER A 267 -23.92 -4.13 -11.92
C SER A 267 -22.97 -5.29 -11.62
N LYS A 268 -22.19 -5.72 -12.62
CA LYS A 268 -21.18 -6.79 -12.43
C LYS A 268 -20.16 -6.40 -11.34
N GLU A 269 -19.73 -5.14 -11.32
CA GLU A 269 -18.83 -4.63 -10.27
C GLU A 269 -19.52 -4.65 -8.90
N THR A 270 -20.73 -4.08 -8.80
CA THR A 270 -21.46 -4.02 -7.53
C THR A 270 -21.71 -5.42 -6.96
N GLY A 271 -22.04 -6.40 -7.81
CA GLY A 271 -22.21 -7.79 -7.42
C GLY A 271 -20.92 -8.45 -6.93
N LEU A 272 -19.78 -8.15 -7.56
CA LEU A 272 -18.47 -8.60 -7.08
C LEU A 272 -18.14 -7.98 -5.71
N VAL A 273 -18.33 -6.67 -5.55
CA VAL A 273 -18.10 -5.96 -4.28
C VAL A 273 -19.01 -6.52 -3.18
N ALA A 274 -20.28 -6.77 -3.46
CA ALA A 274 -21.21 -7.41 -2.52
C ALA A 274 -20.71 -8.79 -2.09
N HIS A 275 -20.22 -9.60 -3.02
CA HIS A 275 -19.66 -10.92 -2.71
C HIS A 275 -18.41 -10.83 -1.81
N VAL A 276 -17.51 -9.89 -2.10
CA VAL A 276 -16.31 -9.62 -1.30
C VAL A 276 -16.71 -9.21 0.12
N LEU A 277 -17.60 -8.22 0.25
CA LEU A 277 -18.08 -7.72 1.54
C LEU A 277 -18.76 -8.82 2.35
N LYS A 278 -19.62 -9.63 1.73
CA LYS A 278 -20.28 -10.77 2.41
C LYS A 278 -19.26 -11.74 3.00
N THR A 279 -18.23 -12.09 2.22
CA THR A 279 -17.16 -12.98 2.67
C THR A 279 -16.39 -12.38 3.85
N ILE A 280 -16.01 -11.11 3.79
CA ILE A 280 -15.22 -10.45 4.85
C ILE A 280 -16.08 -10.25 6.12
N VAL A 281 -17.33 -9.79 5.99
CA VAL A 281 -18.23 -9.60 7.13
C VAL A 281 -18.39 -10.88 7.94
N ALA A 282 -18.57 -12.02 7.28
CA ALA A 282 -18.70 -13.32 7.94
C ALA A 282 -17.45 -13.65 8.79
N GLN A 283 -16.25 -13.35 8.29
CA GLN A 283 -14.99 -13.59 9.02
C GLN A 283 -14.85 -12.67 10.23
N TYR A 284 -15.17 -11.39 10.09
CA TYR A 284 -14.96 -10.39 11.14
C TYR A 284 -16.07 -10.36 12.20
N ALA A 285 -17.26 -10.89 11.90
CA ALA A 285 -18.35 -11.02 12.86
C ALA A 285 -17.96 -11.89 14.07
N GLY A 286 -17.07 -12.87 13.87
CA GLY A 286 -16.52 -13.74 14.92
C GLY A 286 -15.51 -13.06 15.85
N ARG A 287 -15.15 -11.79 15.60
CA ARG A 287 -14.12 -11.03 16.34
C ARG A 287 -12.79 -11.79 16.50
N PRO A 288 -12.16 -12.18 15.39
CA PRO A 288 -10.85 -12.84 15.43
C PRO A 288 -9.82 -12.00 16.19
N ASP A 289 -9.01 -12.66 17.02
CA ASP A 289 -7.81 -12.07 17.61
C ASP A 289 -6.61 -12.29 16.68
N PHE A 290 -6.42 -11.36 15.75
CA PHE A 290 -5.33 -11.41 14.79
C PHE A 290 -3.93 -11.32 15.41
N THR A 291 -3.80 -10.87 16.66
CA THR A 291 -2.49 -10.76 17.33
C THR A 291 -1.97 -12.11 17.80
N ALA A 292 -2.87 -13.07 18.02
CA ALA A 292 -2.55 -14.43 18.44
C ALA A 292 -2.45 -15.41 17.25
N MET A 293 -2.75 -14.96 16.03
CA MET A 293 -2.74 -15.82 14.84
C MET A 293 -1.33 -16.08 14.35
N ASP A 294 -1.09 -17.32 13.92
CA ASP A 294 0.06 -17.62 13.08
C ASP A 294 -0.16 -17.11 11.64
N GLU A 295 0.84 -17.29 10.80
CA GLU A 295 0.88 -16.79 9.42
C GLU A 295 -0.21 -17.38 8.53
N ASP A 296 -0.43 -18.69 8.63
CA ASP A 296 -1.43 -19.39 7.82
C ASP A 296 -2.85 -18.97 8.21
N VAL A 297 -3.14 -18.95 9.53
CA VAL A 297 -4.44 -18.54 10.05
C VAL A 297 -4.71 -17.06 9.73
N PHE A 298 -3.69 -16.20 9.84
CA PHE A 298 -3.81 -14.80 9.45
C PHE A 298 -4.11 -14.66 7.95
N SER A 299 -3.37 -15.37 7.10
CA SER A 299 -3.56 -15.36 5.65
C SER A 299 -4.98 -15.81 5.28
N ASP A 300 -5.46 -16.92 5.85
CA ASP A 300 -6.80 -17.48 5.61
C ASP A 300 -7.93 -16.57 6.11
N THR A 301 -7.73 -15.88 7.23
CA THR A 301 -8.78 -15.10 7.88
C THR A 301 -8.83 -13.64 7.39
N ALA A 302 -7.67 -13.00 7.22
CA ALA A 302 -7.58 -11.57 6.94
C ALA A 302 -7.39 -11.27 5.45
N PHE A 303 -6.48 -11.97 4.77
CA PHE A 303 -6.03 -11.60 3.42
C PHE A 303 -6.78 -12.34 2.32
N LYS A 304 -6.80 -13.68 2.37
CA LYS A 304 -7.39 -14.53 1.34
C LYS A 304 -8.86 -14.20 1.05
N PRO A 305 -9.73 -13.79 1.99
CA PRO A 305 -11.10 -13.38 1.67
C PRO A 305 -11.19 -12.24 0.65
N PHE A 306 -10.28 -11.26 0.72
CA PHE A 306 -10.18 -10.19 -0.27
C PHE A 306 -9.57 -10.70 -1.57
N PHE A 307 -8.38 -11.31 -1.46
CA PHE A 307 -7.59 -11.73 -2.61
C PHE A 307 -8.34 -12.77 -3.47
N HIS A 308 -8.99 -13.74 -2.84
CA HIS A 308 -9.71 -14.83 -3.53
C HIS A 308 -10.96 -14.34 -4.22
N SER A 309 -11.73 -13.48 -3.55
CA SER A 309 -12.97 -12.96 -4.09
C SER A 309 -12.71 -12.07 -5.32
N ILE A 310 -11.69 -11.22 -5.26
CA ILE A 310 -11.39 -10.25 -6.32
C ILE A 310 -10.51 -10.84 -7.42
N VAL A 311 -9.37 -11.43 -7.05
CA VAL A 311 -8.33 -11.84 -8.01
C VAL A 311 -8.45 -13.33 -8.37
N GLY A 312 -8.94 -14.16 -7.44
CA GLY A 312 -9.07 -15.60 -7.64
C GLY A 312 -10.08 -16.05 -8.69
N SER A 313 -10.96 -15.14 -9.15
CA SER A 313 -12.02 -15.42 -10.11
C SER A 313 -11.69 -14.97 -11.55
N ILE A 314 -10.42 -14.68 -11.85
CA ILE A 314 -9.99 -14.28 -13.18
C ILE A 314 -9.98 -15.50 -14.11
N PRO A 315 -10.67 -15.45 -15.27
CA PRO A 315 -10.68 -16.54 -16.23
C PRO A 315 -9.26 -16.93 -16.65
N TYR A 316 -9.06 -18.24 -16.84
CA TYR A 316 -7.79 -18.82 -17.28
C TYR A 316 -6.60 -18.71 -16.34
N CYS A 317 -6.77 -18.12 -15.17
CA CYS A 317 -5.78 -18.22 -14.12
C CYS A 317 -5.96 -19.53 -13.35
N SER A 318 -4.88 -20.30 -13.18
CA SER A 318 -4.79 -21.35 -12.18
C SER A 318 -4.20 -20.80 -10.90
N ARG A 319 -4.70 -21.34 -9.79
CA ARG A 319 -4.08 -21.15 -8.47
C ARG A 319 -3.13 -22.29 -8.28
N ASP A 320 -1.85 -21.98 -8.19
CA ASP A 320 -0.88 -22.97 -7.78
C ASP A 320 -0.73 -22.88 -6.26
N GLY A 321 -0.69 -24.03 -5.59
CA GLY A 321 -0.66 -24.09 -4.12
C GLY A 321 0.63 -23.52 -3.53
N GLN A 322 0.62 -23.30 -2.20
CA GLN A 322 1.71 -22.83 -1.33
C GLN A 322 3.06 -23.60 -1.43
N PHE A 323 3.15 -24.63 -2.29
CA PHE A 323 4.31 -25.52 -2.37
C PHE A 323 4.91 -25.65 -3.78
N THR A 324 4.40 -24.92 -4.77
CA THR A 324 4.99 -24.97 -6.12
C THR A 324 6.26 -24.13 -6.16
N GLN A 325 7.41 -24.79 -6.21
CA GLN A 325 8.71 -24.13 -6.27
C GLN A 325 8.86 -23.34 -7.59
N LEU A 326 9.26 -22.07 -7.48
CA LEU A 326 9.46 -21.16 -8.61
C LEU A 326 10.65 -21.58 -9.46
N ASP A 327 11.78 -21.74 -8.78
CA ASP A 327 13.07 -22.11 -9.32
C ASP A 327 13.75 -23.09 -8.35
N LYS A 328 14.20 -24.23 -8.89
CA LYS A 328 14.87 -25.27 -8.09
C LYS A 328 16.17 -24.77 -7.47
N SER A 329 16.87 -23.88 -8.15
CA SER A 329 18.15 -23.32 -7.72
C SER A 329 17.99 -22.23 -6.65
N LEU A 330 16.95 -21.39 -6.77
CA LEU A 330 16.75 -20.26 -5.86
C LEU A 330 15.89 -20.59 -4.64
N GLN A 331 15.27 -21.78 -4.59
CA GLN A 331 14.38 -22.21 -3.49
C GLN A 331 13.22 -21.27 -3.19
N LEU A 332 12.84 -20.42 -4.15
CA LEU A 332 11.74 -19.47 -4.01
C LEU A 332 10.38 -20.18 -4.01
N ARG A 333 9.53 -19.82 -3.05
CA ARG A 333 8.21 -20.40 -2.79
C ARG A 333 7.30 -19.29 -2.24
N PRO A 334 6.45 -18.68 -3.09
CA PRO A 334 5.56 -17.62 -2.65
C PRO A 334 4.38 -18.23 -1.88
N ASP A 335 3.82 -17.46 -0.95
CA ASP A 335 2.67 -17.89 -0.14
C ASP A 335 1.38 -18.01 -0.97
N ALA A 336 1.26 -17.23 -2.03
CA ALA A 336 0.26 -17.45 -3.06
C ALA A 336 0.78 -17.05 -4.44
N MET A 337 0.29 -17.72 -5.48
CA MET A 337 0.55 -17.33 -6.86
C MET A 337 -0.65 -17.56 -7.76
N LEU A 338 -0.72 -16.77 -8.83
CA LEU A 338 -1.63 -16.99 -9.95
C LEU A 338 -0.82 -17.16 -11.22
N SER A 339 -1.16 -18.20 -11.97
CA SER A 339 -0.50 -18.55 -13.23
C SER A 339 -1.52 -18.64 -14.35
N THR A 340 -1.11 -18.43 -15.59
CA THR A 340 -1.92 -18.72 -16.78
C THR A 340 -1.17 -19.69 -17.67
N THR A 341 -1.89 -20.43 -18.49
CA THR A 341 -1.29 -21.29 -19.52
C THR A 341 -1.19 -20.55 -20.85
N THR A 342 -0.05 -20.71 -21.52
CA THR A 342 0.15 -20.27 -22.91
C THR A 342 -0.65 -21.17 -23.86
N ASN A 343 -0.75 -20.78 -25.13
CA ASN A 343 -1.33 -21.63 -26.18
C ASN A 343 -0.55 -22.93 -26.42
N LYS A 344 0.67 -23.04 -25.90
CA LYS A 344 1.51 -24.25 -25.94
C LYS A 344 1.40 -25.09 -24.67
N ASN A 345 0.44 -24.79 -23.78
CA ASN A 345 0.27 -25.41 -22.47
C ASN A 345 1.47 -25.23 -21.52
N GLU A 346 2.24 -24.15 -21.68
CA GLU A 346 3.29 -23.77 -20.72
C GLU A 346 2.67 -22.88 -19.63
N THR A 347 2.97 -23.15 -18.37
CA THR A 347 2.46 -22.34 -17.24
C THR A 347 3.36 -21.14 -16.99
N LEU A 348 2.82 -19.94 -17.15
CA LEU A 348 3.50 -18.67 -16.87
C LEU A 348 2.88 -17.99 -15.66
N ARG A 349 3.74 -17.50 -14.76
CA ARG A 349 3.32 -16.90 -13.50
C ARG A 349 2.95 -15.44 -13.72
N CYS A 350 1.70 -15.15 -13.38
CA CYS A 350 1.01 -13.87 -13.40
C CYS A 350 1.44 -12.91 -12.28
N LEU A 351 1.20 -13.43 -11.08
CA LEU A 351 1.17 -12.69 -9.84
C LEU A 351 1.72 -13.58 -8.74
N VAL A 352 2.57 -13.00 -7.90
CA VAL A 352 3.09 -13.63 -6.68
C VAL A 352 2.70 -12.81 -5.47
N ALA A 353 2.49 -13.46 -4.33
CA ALA A 353 2.19 -12.80 -3.08
C ALA A 353 2.96 -13.43 -1.92
N GLU A 354 3.51 -12.58 -1.07
CA GLU A 354 4.19 -12.95 0.17
C GLU A 354 3.40 -12.34 1.35
N VAL A 355 3.10 -13.17 2.35
CA VAL A 355 2.20 -12.83 3.45
C VAL A 355 2.89 -13.11 4.78
N LYS A 356 2.90 -12.11 5.65
CA LYS A 356 3.33 -12.24 7.04
C LYS A 356 2.25 -11.79 8.01
N ALA A 357 2.09 -12.57 9.07
CA ALA A 357 1.20 -12.21 10.17
C ALA A 357 1.66 -10.92 10.88
N PRO A 358 0.75 -10.23 11.57
CA PRO A 358 1.10 -9.11 12.45
C PRO A 358 2.22 -9.50 13.42
N ASN A 359 3.07 -8.53 13.78
CA ASN A 359 4.24 -8.69 14.66
C ASN A 359 5.39 -9.53 14.09
N ARG A 360 5.30 -9.98 12.83
CA ARG A 360 6.43 -10.54 12.10
C ARG A 360 6.83 -9.55 11.00
N SER A 361 7.90 -8.80 11.23
CA SER A 361 8.52 -8.00 10.18
C SER A 361 9.80 -8.69 9.73
N PHE A 362 9.92 -8.99 8.44
CA PHE A 362 11.15 -9.53 7.89
C PHE A 362 11.50 -8.83 6.58
N ASN A 363 12.60 -8.07 6.60
CA ASN A 363 13.08 -7.35 5.41
C ASN A 363 13.41 -8.29 4.24
N GLY A 364 13.74 -9.56 4.52
CA GLY A 364 14.06 -10.56 3.50
C GLY A 364 12.88 -10.91 2.60
N ASP A 365 11.64 -10.79 3.08
CA ASP A 365 10.44 -11.17 2.32
C ASP A 365 10.19 -10.22 1.15
N PHE A 366 10.55 -8.95 1.30
CA PHE A 366 10.47 -7.99 0.21
C PHE A 366 11.47 -8.31 -0.91
N LEU A 367 12.72 -8.66 -0.55
CA LEU A 367 13.73 -9.06 -1.53
C LEU A 367 13.33 -10.36 -2.23
N LYS A 368 12.82 -11.33 -1.46
CA LYS A 368 12.25 -12.57 -1.96
C LYS A 368 11.16 -12.26 -3.01
N LEU A 369 10.15 -11.45 -2.66
CA LEU A 369 9.08 -11.07 -3.57
C LEU A 369 9.62 -10.45 -4.88
N ALA A 370 10.60 -9.54 -4.78
CA ALA A 370 11.20 -8.93 -5.97
C ALA A 370 11.91 -9.96 -6.87
N PHE A 371 12.61 -10.94 -6.29
CA PHE A 371 13.23 -12.02 -7.07
C PHE A 371 12.18 -12.93 -7.72
N GLU A 372 11.10 -13.22 -7.01
CA GLU A 372 9.98 -14.02 -7.54
C GLU A 372 9.29 -13.32 -8.72
N MET A 373 9.04 -12.01 -8.59
CA MET A 373 8.52 -11.16 -9.67
C MET A 373 9.46 -11.13 -10.86
N LYS A 374 10.77 -10.99 -10.64
CA LYS A 374 11.78 -11.00 -11.70
C LYS A 374 11.81 -12.34 -12.44
N CYS A 375 11.83 -13.46 -11.72
CA CYS A 375 11.77 -14.79 -12.32
C CYS A 375 10.48 -15.01 -13.15
N ALA A 376 9.34 -14.51 -12.67
CA ALA A 376 8.09 -14.56 -13.42
C ALA A 376 8.19 -13.74 -14.73
N LEU A 377 8.74 -12.53 -14.66
CA LEU A 377 8.97 -11.67 -15.82
C LEU A 377 9.94 -12.28 -16.83
N ASP A 378 11.08 -12.78 -16.37
CA ASP A 378 12.08 -13.43 -17.22
C ASP A 378 11.52 -14.64 -17.96
N ALA A 379 10.63 -15.41 -17.31
CA ALA A 379 9.91 -16.50 -17.93
C ALA A 379 8.96 -16.00 -19.04
N MET A 380 8.22 -14.92 -18.81
CA MET A 380 7.35 -14.33 -19.85
C MET A 380 8.16 -13.80 -21.04
N ILE A 381 9.31 -13.19 -20.81
CA ILE A 381 10.25 -12.76 -21.86
C ILE A 381 10.78 -13.97 -22.65
N GLU A 382 11.12 -15.07 -21.97
CA GLU A 382 11.57 -16.30 -22.64
C GLU A 382 10.51 -16.84 -23.63
N HIS A 383 9.24 -16.69 -23.27
CA HIS A 383 8.10 -17.14 -24.05
C HIS A 383 7.60 -16.11 -25.07
N HIS A 384 8.34 -15.01 -25.25
CA HIS A 384 8.04 -13.94 -26.21
C HIS A 384 6.67 -13.28 -25.99
N VAL A 385 6.22 -13.19 -24.73
CA VAL A 385 4.99 -12.47 -24.37
C VAL A 385 5.16 -11.00 -24.76
N ASP A 386 4.15 -10.43 -25.40
CA ASP A 386 4.17 -9.01 -25.74
C ASP A 386 3.92 -8.13 -24.51
N HIS A 387 4.66 -7.02 -24.42
CA HIS A 387 4.71 -6.11 -23.26
C HIS A 387 4.65 -6.83 -21.89
N PRO A 388 5.63 -7.71 -21.58
CA PRO A 388 5.56 -8.53 -20.39
C PRO A 388 5.80 -7.71 -19.12
N TYR A 389 5.02 -7.97 -18.09
CA TYR A 389 5.22 -7.49 -16.73
C TYR A 389 4.76 -8.56 -15.73
N SER A 390 5.25 -8.54 -14.51
CA SER A 390 4.77 -9.39 -13.41
C SER A 390 4.15 -8.54 -12.30
N LEU A 391 3.25 -9.14 -11.53
CA LEU A 391 2.57 -8.47 -10.40
C LEU A 391 3.00 -9.07 -9.07
N GLY A 392 3.06 -8.23 -8.05
CA GLY A 392 3.48 -8.60 -6.70
C GLY A 392 2.52 -8.05 -5.65
N ILE A 393 2.25 -8.84 -4.62
CA ILE A 393 1.55 -8.39 -3.42
C ILE A 393 2.40 -8.72 -2.20
N GLN A 394 2.68 -7.73 -1.38
CA GLN A 394 3.33 -7.91 -0.10
C GLN A 394 2.34 -7.61 1.02
N VAL A 395 2.15 -8.55 1.94
CA VAL A 395 1.29 -8.37 3.11
C VAL A 395 2.14 -8.44 4.36
N GLU A 396 2.31 -7.31 5.05
CA GLU A 396 3.02 -7.20 6.32
C GLU A 396 2.01 -6.88 7.42
N GLY A 397 1.49 -7.92 8.08
CA GLY A 397 0.32 -7.82 8.93
C GLY A 397 -0.85 -7.21 8.15
N PHE A 398 -1.36 -6.08 8.62
CA PHE A 398 -2.50 -5.40 7.98
C PHE A 398 -2.12 -4.44 6.86
N THR A 399 -0.83 -4.20 6.62
CA THR A 399 -0.38 -3.33 5.53
C THR A 399 -0.17 -4.16 4.29
N VAL A 400 -0.83 -3.80 3.20
CA VAL A 400 -0.68 -4.46 1.91
C VAL A 400 -0.09 -3.49 0.92
N ARG A 401 0.96 -3.92 0.23
CA ARG A 401 1.62 -3.18 -0.84
C ARG A 401 1.54 -3.96 -2.14
N THR A 402 1.20 -3.27 -3.21
CA THR A 402 1.10 -3.86 -4.54
C THR A 402 2.20 -3.33 -5.45
N TYR A 403 2.71 -4.20 -6.32
CA TYR A 403 3.82 -3.90 -7.19
C TYR A 403 3.57 -4.42 -8.60
N ARG A 404 4.13 -3.71 -9.58
CA ARG A 404 4.29 -4.14 -10.96
C ARG A 404 5.78 -4.16 -11.28
N MET A 405 6.25 -5.18 -11.99
CA MET A 405 7.63 -5.22 -12.48
C MET A 405 7.66 -5.40 -13.99
N ASP A 406 8.39 -4.54 -14.68
CA ASP A 406 8.64 -4.64 -16.11
C ASP A 406 10.12 -4.46 -16.46
N LEU A 407 10.45 -4.72 -17.73
CA LEU A 407 11.77 -4.54 -18.32
C LEU A 407 11.61 -3.78 -19.65
N LEU A 408 11.20 -2.52 -19.57
CA LEU A 408 11.05 -1.66 -20.75
C LEU A 408 12.38 -1.13 -21.28
N TYR A 409 13.38 -1.05 -20.42
CA TYR A 409 14.68 -0.48 -20.73
C TYR A 409 15.78 -1.49 -20.47
N ASP A 410 16.88 -1.34 -21.19
CA ASP A 410 17.99 -2.28 -21.17
C ASP A 410 18.56 -2.47 -19.75
N HIS A 411 18.49 -3.70 -19.24
CA HIS A 411 18.92 -4.10 -17.89
C HIS A 411 18.24 -3.35 -16.72
N VAL A 412 17.12 -2.66 -16.92
CA VAL A 412 16.43 -1.93 -15.84
C VAL A 412 15.12 -2.64 -15.50
N TYR A 413 15.15 -3.52 -14.50
CA TYR A 413 13.93 -4.12 -13.96
C TYR A 413 13.24 -3.09 -13.06
N ARG A 414 12.21 -2.42 -13.58
CA ARG A 414 11.47 -1.39 -12.85
C ARG A 414 10.45 -2.06 -11.95
N MET A 415 10.70 -2.11 -10.64
CA MET A 415 9.71 -2.54 -9.67
C MET A 415 8.92 -1.32 -9.18
N ILE A 416 7.73 -1.12 -9.70
CA ILE A 416 6.89 0.05 -9.43
C ILE A 416 5.92 -0.31 -8.30
N HIS A 417 6.01 0.39 -7.17
CA HIS A 417 5.02 0.39 -6.11
C HIS A 417 3.78 1.14 -6.59
N LEU A 418 2.69 0.37 -6.75
CA LEU A 418 1.42 0.89 -7.23
C LEU A 418 0.65 1.54 -6.09
N ARG A 419 0.37 0.78 -5.02
CA ARG A 419 -0.45 1.24 -3.89
C ARG A 419 -0.06 0.58 -2.58
N THR A 420 -0.19 1.35 -1.51
CA THR A 420 -0.32 0.85 -0.13
C THR A 420 -1.77 0.98 0.32
N PHE A 421 -2.32 -0.09 0.88
CA PHE A 421 -3.64 -0.08 1.53
C PHE A 421 -3.63 -0.94 2.78
N TYR A 422 -4.73 -0.90 3.53
CA TYR A 422 -4.84 -1.61 4.80
C TYR A 422 -5.99 -2.62 4.79
N LEU A 423 -5.76 -3.76 5.42
CA LEU A 423 -6.80 -4.71 5.81
C LEU A 423 -7.42 -4.27 7.14
N PRO A 424 -8.73 -4.50 7.36
CA PRO A 424 -9.36 -4.11 8.63
C PRO A 424 -8.71 -4.88 9.79
N ARG A 425 -8.36 -4.18 10.87
CA ARG A 425 -7.84 -4.81 12.09
C ARG A 425 -8.92 -5.37 13.00
N SER A 426 -10.13 -4.86 12.85
CA SER A 426 -11.31 -5.25 13.61
C SER A 426 -12.56 -4.77 12.88
N ALA A 427 -13.74 -5.15 13.37
CA ALA A 427 -14.99 -4.62 12.85
C ALA A 427 -15.10 -3.08 12.93
N ALA A 428 -14.44 -2.44 13.90
CA ALA A 428 -14.42 -0.99 14.05
C ALA A 428 -13.53 -0.28 13.01
N ASP A 429 -12.67 -1.03 12.32
CA ASP A 429 -11.71 -0.53 11.32
C ASP A 429 -12.18 -0.82 9.89
N PHE A 430 -13.47 -1.13 9.70
CA PHE A 430 -14.02 -1.53 8.39
C PHE A 430 -13.95 -0.44 7.31
N GLY A 431 -13.74 0.82 7.68
CA GLY A 431 -13.62 1.92 6.71
C GLY A 431 -12.48 1.75 5.71
N VAL A 432 -11.44 0.97 6.03
CA VAL A 432 -10.32 0.68 5.11
C VAL A 432 -10.70 -0.26 3.96
N VAL A 433 -11.79 -1.04 4.11
CA VAL A 433 -12.21 -2.08 3.15
C VAL A 433 -12.42 -1.52 1.76
N LYS A 434 -13.01 -0.33 1.65
CA LYS A 434 -13.24 0.34 0.36
C LYS A 434 -11.93 0.58 -0.40
N SER A 435 -10.89 1.06 0.29
CA SER A 435 -9.57 1.31 -0.33
C SER A 435 -8.89 0.00 -0.73
N ALA A 436 -9.02 -1.03 0.10
CA ALA A 436 -8.51 -2.37 -0.20
C ALA A 436 -9.15 -2.97 -1.45
N ILE A 437 -10.47 -2.83 -1.60
CA ILE A 437 -11.19 -3.30 -2.79
C ILE A 437 -10.72 -2.53 -4.04
N CYS A 438 -10.61 -1.20 -3.99
CA CYS A 438 -10.14 -0.41 -5.14
C CYS A 438 -8.75 -0.87 -5.60
N SER A 439 -7.83 -1.05 -4.65
CA SER A 439 -6.44 -1.43 -4.93
C SER A 439 -6.33 -2.85 -5.49
N LEU A 440 -7.15 -3.79 -5.01
CA LEU A 440 -7.19 -5.14 -5.55
C LEU A 440 -7.92 -5.23 -6.90
N MET A 441 -8.88 -4.34 -7.16
CA MET A 441 -9.52 -4.21 -8.47
C MET A 441 -8.55 -3.68 -9.54
N GLN A 442 -7.64 -2.78 -9.17
CA GLN A 442 -6.51 -2.36 -10.02
C GLN A 442 -5.63 -3.58 -10.38
N ILE A 443 -5.22 -4.37 -9.39
CA ILE A 443 -4.47 -5.62 -9.63
C ILE A 443 -5.24 -6.59 -10.54
N ARG A 444 -6.56 -6.74 -10.32
CA ARG A 444 -7.41 -7.58 -11.16
C ARG A 444 -7.38 -7.11 -12.62
N LYS A 445 -7.55 -5.81 -12.86
CA LYS A 445 -7.54 -5.22 -14.21
C LYS A 445 -6.21 -5.49 -14.92
N LEU A 446 -5.10 -5.19 -14.25
CA LEU A 446 -3.75 -5.44 -14.78
C LEU A 446 -3.51 -6.93 -15.05
N LEU A 447 -4.01 -7.82 -14.20
CA LEU A 447 -3.85 -9.25 -14.40
C LEU A 447 -4.73 -9.77 -15.56
N GLU A 448 -5.96 -9.27 -15.72
CA GLU A 448 -6.83 -9.60 -16.86
C GLU A 448 -6.19 -9.18 -18.20
N GLU A 449 -5.54 -8.01 -18.26
CA GLU A 449 -4.76 -7.58 -19.42
C GLU A 449 -3.55 -8.48 -19.69
N LEU A 450 -2.77 -8.79 -18.64
CA LEU A 450 -1.60 -9.63 -18.77
C LEU A 450 -1.94 -11.03 -19.28
N VAL A 451 -3.02 -11.63 -18.75
CA VAL A 451 -3.53 -12.94 -19.21
C VAL A 451 -3.93 -12.88 -20.68
N LYS A 452 -4.56 -11.79 -21.12
CA LYS A 452 -4.88 -11.58 -22.54
C LYS A 452 -3.61 -11.50 -23.38
N ASN A 453 -2.57 -10.80 -22.92
CA ASN A 453 -1.30 -10.68 -23.64
C ASN A 453 -0.59 -12.03 -23.75
N VAL A 454 -0.49 -12.78 -22.65
CA VAL A 454 0.13 -14.13 -22.63
C VAL A 454 -0.57 -15.10 -23.60
N LYS A 455 -1.89 -14.97 -23.78
CA LYS A 455 -2.67 -15.83 -24.67
C LYS A 455 -2.75 -15.34 -26.11
N GLY A 456 -2.82 -14.03 -26.31
CA GLY A 456 -3.19 -13.44 -27.59
C GLY A 456 -2.01 -13.02 -28.45
N SER A 457 -0.96 -12.46 -27.84
CA SER A 457 0.05 -11.70 -28.57
C SER A 457 1.44 -12.22 -28.28
N LYS A 458 2.18 -12.53 -29.35
CA LYS A 458 3.63 -12.72 -29.29
C LYS A 458 4.30 -11.46 -29.79
N ALA A 459 5.31 -11.01 -29.07
CA ALA A 459 6.18 -9.96 -29.56
C ALA A 459 6.81 -10.39 -30.90
N PRO A 460 7.01 -9.45 -31.85
CA PRO A 460 7.84 -9.69 -33.02
C PRO A 460 9.19 -10.29 -32.61
N GLN A 461 9.68 -11.28 -33.37
CA GLN A 461 10.89 -12.04 -33.02
C GLN A 461 12.07 -11.12 -32.70
N THR A 462 12.27 -10.04 -33.47
CA THR A 462 13.32 -9.05 -33.26
C THR A 462 13.22 -8.37 -31.89
N ILE A 463 12.03 -7.89 -31.52
CA ILE A 463 11.77 -7.26 -30.21
C ILE A 463 11.98 -8.26 -29.08
N ALA A 464 11.59 -9.51 -29.30
CA ALA A 464 11.67 -10.52 -28.27
C ALA A 464 13.10 -11.00 -28.02
N ASP A 465 13.90 -11.20 -29.08
CA ASP A 465 15.33 -11.54 -28.97
C ASP A 465 16.12 -10.40 -28.32
N GLU A 466 15.76 -9.16 -28.66
CA GLU A 466 16.31 -7.97 -28.03
C GLU A 466 15.98 -7.90 -26.54
N ARG A 467 14.71 -8.02 -26.13
CA ARG A 467 14.34 -8.09 -24.70
C ARG A 467 15.01 -9.24 -23.96
N LYS A 468 15.23 -10.39 -24.61
CA LYS A 468 15.97 -11.50 -24.01
C LYS A 468 17.41 -11.11 -23.68
N SER A 469 18.05 -10.27 -24.51
CA SER A 469 19.42 -9.77 -24.29
C SER A 469 19.53 -8.80 -23.12
N TRP A 470 18.45 -8.09 -22.79
CA TRP A 470 18.36 -7.16 -21.66
C TRP A 470 18.22 -7.85 -20.31
N ARG A 471 18.00 -9.17 -20.29
CA ARG A 471 17.86 -9.89 -19.03
C ARG A 471 19.21 -10.01 -18.32
N ARG A 472 19.16 -10.11 -17.00
CA ARG A 472 20.33 -10.39 -16.17
C ARG A 472 20.07 -11.56 -15.25
N PRO A 473 21.06 -12.44 -15.02
CA PRO A 473 20.91 -13.53 -14.06
C PRO A 473 20.42 -13.02 -12.70
N THR A 474 19.57 -13.79 -12.03
CA THR A 474 19.19 -13.50 -10.65
C THR A 474 20.28 -14.04 -9.73
N ILE A 475 20.94 -13.14 -9.00
CA ILE A 475 21.97 -13.44 -8.02
C ILE A 475 21.27 -13.51 -6.67
N PHE A 476 21.18 -14.71 -6.10
CA PHE A 476 20.70 -14.86 -4.74
C PHE A 476 21.75 -14.31 -3.78
N VAL A 477 21.41 -13.26 -3.06
CA VAL A 477 22.24 -12.76 -1.97
C VAL A 477 21.85 -13.59 -0.75
N PRO A 478 22.72 -14.49 -0.23
CA PRO A 478 22.41 -15.27 0.96
C PRO A 478 21.99 -14.32 2.09
N ASP A 479 21.07 -14.75 2.95
CA ASP A 479 20.63 -14.00 4.14
C ASP A 479 21.83 -13.56 4.98
N GLN A 480 22.47 -12.45 4.62
CA GLN A 480 23.29 -11.68 5.51
C GLN A 480 22.32 -11.17 6.56
N LYS A 481 22.65 -11.35 7.84
CA LYS A 481 21.83 -10.89 8.95
C LYS A 481 21.62 -9.37 8.78
N TYR A 482 20.48 -8.99 8.22
CA TYR A 482 20.05 -7.62 7.93
C TYR A 482 19.70 -6.86 9.20
#